data_AF-A0A6A6L7I9-F1
#
_entry.id   AF-A0A6A6L7I9-F1
#
_cell.length_a   1.000
_cell.length_b   1.000
_cell.length_c   1.000
_cell.angle_alpha   90.00
_cell.angle_beta   90.00
_cell.angle_gamma   90.00
#
_symmetry.space_group_name_H-M   'P 1'
#
loop_
_entity.id
_entity.type
_entity.pdbx_description
1 polymer ?
#
loop_
_entity_poly.entity_id
_entity_poly.type
_entity_poly.pdbx_seq_one_letter_code
_entity_poly.pdbx_strand_id
1 'polypeptide(L)'
;MEVLEGLEPHPNIERIMIKNYLGEKFPPWLLMMKIPSDGDSSRVFDNLVELRLRNCKWCEQLPMLGHLRRLKELWIAGMNKIRSIGNEFYGISDGSMSNGVRPFPALKVLGFSSMKSLLEWKAAPVDEGAETVVFSYLEEFIITKCPLLTKIPLRIQDCEELSYLFDELHSFPSTAMRRLSKLMQLRIGGCPFLRENCAKGSGSEWSKISHLPCILIRETRLRRV
;
A
#
# COMPACT_ATOMS: atom_id res chain seq x y z
N MET A 1 -15.78 13.60 -20.99
CA MET A 1 -16.72 12.50 -20.62
C MET A 1 -16.65 12.37 -19.10
N GLU A 2 -17.49 13.15 -18.41
CA GLU A 2 -17.47 13.41 -16.96
C GLU A 2 -18.44 12.48 -16.20
N VAL A 3 -18.61 11.24 -16.66
CA VAL A 3 -19.68 10.35 -16.16
C VAL A 3 -19.53 10.03 -14.67
N LEU A 4 -18.31 10.00 -14.14
CA LEU A 4 -18.09 9.79 -12.70
C LEU A 4 -18.21 11.08 -11.87
N GLU A 5 -18.20 12.26 -12.48
CA GLU A 5 -18.29 13.53 -11.75
C GLU A 5 -19.71 13.79 -11.25
N GLY A 6 -20.72 13.39 -12.02
CA GLY A 6 -22.12 13.43 -11.60
C GLY A 6 -22.55 12.28 -10.67
N LEU A 7 -21.66 11.32 -10.38
CA LEU A 7 -21.94 10.30 -9.37
C LEU A 7 -21.59 10.87 -8.00
N GLU A 8 -22.60 11.01 -7.15
CA GLU A 8 -22.45 11.33 -5.73
C GLU A 8 -22.73 10.05 -4.92
N PRO A 9 -21.71 9.21 -4.65
CA PRO A 9 -21.93 7.92 -4.00
C PRO A 9 -22.41 8.14 -2.58
N HIS A 10 -23.29 7.27 -2.08
CA HIS A 10 -23.77 7.38 -0.70
C HIS A 10 -22.61 7.25 0.31
N PRO A 11 -22.54 8.09 1.36
CA PRO A 11 -21.42 8.09 2.33
C PRO A 11 -21.25 6.76 3.09
N ASN A 12 -22.32 5.97 3.24
CA ASN A 12 -22.27 4.65 3.87
C ASN A 12 -21.83 3.51 2.93
N ILE A 13 -21.32 3.83 1.74
CA ILE A 13 -20.83 2.80 0.81
C ILE A 13 -19.68 2.00 1.42
N GLU A 14 -19.82 0.68 1.39
CA GLU A 14 -18.79 -0.22 1.93
C GLU A 14 -17.83 -0.73 0.86
N ARG A 15 -18.23 -0.72 -0.41
CA ARG A 15 -17.43 -1.25 -1.52
C ARG A 15 -17.51 -0.37 -2.75
N ILE A 16 -16.36 0.05 -3.26
CA ILE A 16 -16.25 0.80 -4.52
C ILE A 16 -15.41 -0.01 -5.50
N MET A 17 -15.94 -0.23 -6.70
CA MET A 17 -15.22 -0.86 -7.80
C MET A 17 -15.33 -0.01 -9.07
N ILE A 18 -14.19 0.47 -9.55
CA ILE A 18 -14.11 1.26 -10.77
C ILE A 18 -13.29 0.50 -11.80
N LYS A 19 -13.86 0.32 -12.98
CA LYS A 19 -13.28 -0.46 -14.08
C LYS A 19 -13.25 0.37 -15.35
N ASN A 20 -12.13 0.29 -16.08
CA ASN A 20 -11.97 0.87 -17.41
C ASN A 20 -12.29 2.38 -17.46
N TYR A 21 -12.03 3.11 -16.37
CA TYR A 21 -12.23 4.56 -16.35
C TYR A 21 -11.26 5.23 -17.33
N LEU A 22 -11.82 6.04 -18.22
CA LEU A 22 -11.10 6.65 -19.34
C LEU A 22 -10.59 8.06 -19.01
N GLY A 23 -10.96 8.64 -17.86
CA GLY A 23 -10.50 9.96 -17.45
C GLY A 23 -9.03 9.95 -17.00
N GLU A 24 -8.35 11.05 -17.27
CA GLU A 24 -6.96 11.29 -16.86
C GLU A 24 -6.84 11.62 -15.37
N LYS A 25 -7.92 12.18 -14.80
CA LYS A 25 -8.03 12.53 -13.38
C LYS A 25 -9.28 11.90 -12.80
N PHE A 26 -9.16 11.41 -11.57
CA PHE A 26 -10.33 10.97 -10.82
C PHE A 26 -11.19 12.18 -10.45
N PRO A 27 -12.53 12.02 -10.37
CA PRO A 27 -13.39 13.08 -9.85
C PRO A 27 -12.96 13.43 -8.42
N PRO A 28 -13.20 14.68 -7.96
CA PRO A 28 -12.74 15.13 -6.64
C PRO A 28 -13.16 14.21 -5.50
N TRP A 29 -14.39 13.68 -5.57
CA TRP A 29 -14.90 12.80 -4.52
C TRP A 29 -14.08 11.52 -4.36
N LEU A 30 -13.60 10.98 -5.46
CA LEU A 30 -12.79 9.76 -5.47
C LEU A 30 -11.34 10.08 -5.18
N LEU A 31 -10.81 11.18 -5.72
CA LEU A 31 -9.42 11.58 -5.50
C LEU A 31 -9.16 11.88 -4.02
N MET A 32 -10.09 12.59 -3.37
CA MET A 32 -10.01 12.99 -1.97
C MET A 32 -10.67 11.99 -1.02
N MET A 33 -11.40 11.00 -1.55
CA MET A 33 -12.27 10.09 -0.79
C MET A 33 -13.26 10.79 0.15
N LYS A 34 -13.81 11.89 -0.35
CA LYS A 34 -14.69 12.83 0.36
C LYS A 34 -15.76 13.33 -0.58
N ILE A 35 -17.02 13.19 -0.22
CA ILE A 35 -18.13 13.77 -0.99
C ILE A 35 -18.15 15.28 -0.67
N PRO A 36 -17.93 16.16 -1.67
CA PRO A 36 -18.12 17.59 -1.49
C PRO A 36 -19.59 17.85 -1.14
N SER A 37 -19.83 18.66 -0.11
CA SER A 37 -21.17 19.12 0.25
C SER A 37 -21.18 20.65 0.13
N ASP A 38 -22.35 21.24 -0.10
CA ASP A 38 -22.52 22.67 0.05
C ASP A 38 -22.27 23.06 1.52
N GLY A 39 -21.19 23.82 1.77
CA GLY A 39 -20.71 24.20 3.11
C GLY A 39 -19.50 23.40 3.63
N ASP A 40 -19.08 23.65 4.88
CA ASP A 40 -17.84 23.10 5.47
C ASP A 40 -17.96 21.62 5.93
N SER A 41 -19.05 20.93 5.56
CA SER A 41 -19.38 19.57 6.03
C SER A 41 -19.10 18.51 4.96
N SER A 42 -17.83 18.35 4.58
CA SER A 42 -17.38 17.27 3.70
C SER A 42 -17.64 15.89 4.34
N ARG A 43 -18.32 14.98 3.62
CA ARG A 43 -18.59 13.61 4.09
C ARG A 43 -17.52 12.63 3.62
N VAL A 44 -16.81 12.01 4.56
CA VAL A 44 -15.77 11.01 4.26
C VAL A 44 -16.41 9.64 4.03
N PHE A 45 -15.79 8.79 3.19
CA PHE A 45 -16.17 7.39 3.06
C PHE A 45 -15.73 6.53 4.27
N ASP A 46 -16.18 6.87 5.47
CA ASP A 46 -15.77 6.21 6.73
C ASP A 46 -16.18 4.74 6.81
N ASN A 47 -17.20 4.33 6.05
CA ASN A 47 -17.69 2.95 6.00
C ASN A 47 -17.04 2.09 4.92
N LEU A 48 -16.15 2.66 4.10
CA LEU A 48 -15.55 1.92 3.00
C LEU A 48 -14.62 0.82 3.51
N VAL A 49 -14.93 -0.42 3.13
CA VAL A 49 -14.20 -1.64 3.48
C VAL A 49 -13.35 -2.13 2.31
N GLU A 50 -13.82 -1.97 1.08
CA GLU A 50 -13.14 -2.47 -0.13
C GLU A 50 -13.09 -1.40 -1.22
N LEU A 51 -11.89 -1.17 -1.77
CA LEU A 51 -11.70 -0.36 -2.96
C LEU A 51 -10.95 -1.15 -4.02
N ARG A 52 -11.52 -1.19 -5.24
CA ARG A 52 -10.91 -1.83 -6.41
C ARG A 52 -10.87 -0.88 -7.61
N LEU A 53 -9.68 -0.48 -8.03
CA LEU A 53 -9.44 0.31 -9.25
C LEU A 53 -8.82 -0.60 -10.30
N ARG A 54 -9.45 -0.75 -11.47
CA ARG A 54 -9.01 -1.67 -12.52
C ARG A 54 -9.02 -1.02 -13.89
N ASN A 55 -7.90 -1.13 -14.61
CA ASN A 55 -7.75 -0.65 -15.98
C ASN A 55 -8.08 0.83 -16.16
N CYS A 56 -7.87 1.67 -15.14
CA CYS A 56 -7.96 3.13 -15.28
C CYS A 56 -6.65 3.66 -15.87
N LYS A 57 -6.41 3.30 -17.13
CA LYS A 57 -5.08 3.35 -17.78
C LYS A 57 -4.50 4.75 -17.87
N TRP A 58 -5.37 5.76 -17.96
CA TRP A 58 -5.02 7.16 -18.19
C TRP A 58 -4.85 7.95 -16.90
N CYS A 59 -5.27 7.41 -15.76
CA CYS A 59 -5.17 8.12 -14.49
C CYS A 59 -3.73 8.40 -14.09
N GLU A 60 -3.42 9.67 -13.87
CA GLU A 60 -2.07 10.14 -13.56
C GLU A 60 -1.78 10.20 -12.06
N GLN A 61 -2.83 10.09 -11.23
CA GLN A 61 -2.74 10.13 -9.77
C GLN A 61 -3.58 9.02 -9.13
N LEU A 62 -3.12 8.53 -7.99
CA LEU A 62 -3.91 7.66 -7.12
C LEU A 62 -4.74 8.50 -6.13
N PRO A 63 -5.91 8.01 -5.68
CA PRO A 63 -6.62 8.62 -4.58
C PRO A 63 -5.82 8.69 -3.28
N MET A 64 -6.20 9.62 -2.41
CA MET A 64 -5.71 9.71 -1.04
C MET A 64 -6.44 8.67 -0.18
N LEU A 65 -5.78 7.55 0.15
CA LEU A 65 -6.45 6.39 0.76
C LEU A 65 -6.07 6.16 2.22
N GLY A 66 -4.94 6.71 2.67
CA GLY A 66 -4.41 6.43 4.00
C GLY A 66 -5.33 6.85 5.16
N HIS A 67 -6.21 7.84 4.97
CA HIS A 67 -7.13 8.30 6.01
C HIS A 67 -8.35 7.39 6.21
N LEU A 68 -8.56 6.38 5.36
CA LEU A 68 -9.75 5.51 5.40
C LEU A 68 -9.65 4.48 6.54
N ARG A 69 -10.43 4.69 7.59
CA ARG A 69 -10.31 3.94 8.86
C ARG A 69 -10.80 2.49 8.80
N ARG A 70 -11.74 2.17 7.90
CA ARG A 70 -12.35 0.84 7.79
C ARG A 70 -11.91 0.06 6.57
N LEU A 71 -11.05 0.64 5.72
CA LEU A 71 -10.58 -0.01 4.50
C LEU A 71 -9.73 -1.24 4.84
N LYS A 72 -10.23 -2.42 4.48
CA LYS A 72 -9.57 -3.72 4.71
C LYS A 72 -8.93 -4.27 3.45
N GLU A 73 -9.52 -4.02 2.28
CA GLU A 73 -9.04 -4.53 1.01
C GLU A 73 -8.83 -3.40 -0.02
N LEU A 74 -7.61 -3.31 -0.54
CA LEU A 74 -7.26 -2.37 -1.60
C LEU A 74 -6.62 -3.09 -2.78
N TRP A 75 -7.22 -2.94 -3.96
CA TRP A 75 -6.70 -3.51 -5.19
C TRP A 75 -6.61 -2.45 -6.28
N ILE A 76 -5.40 -2.21 -6.77
CA ILE A 76 -5.13 -1.26 -7.85
C ILE A 76 -4.45 -2.02 -8.99
N ALA A 77 -5.08 -2.04 -10.16
CA ALA A 77 -4.55 -2.76 -11.30
C ALA A 77 -4.68 -2.01 -12.63
N GLY A 78 -3.67 -2.13 -13.48
CA GLY A 78 -3.70 -1.60 -14.85
C GLY A 78 -3.68 -0.08 -14.93
N MET A 79 -3.03 0.59 -13.98
CA MET A 79 -2.81 2.06 -13.99
C MET A 79 -1.50 2.37 -14.72
N ASN A 80 -1.56 2.61 -16.04
CA ASN A 80 -0.35 2.68 -16.87
C ASN A 80 0.37 4.03 -16.80
N LYS A 81 -0.27 5.08 -16.28
CA LYS A 81 0.31 6.43 -16.21
C LYS A 81 0.94 6.75 -14.86
N ILE A 82 0.63 5.97 -13.83
CA ILE A 82 1.23 6.09 -12.49
C ILE A 82 2.70 5.69 -12.54
N ARG A 83 3.58 6.64 -12.21
CA ARG A 83 5.04 6.46 -12.17
C ARG A 83 5.60 6.37 -10.76
N SER A 84 4.95 7.01 -9.81
CA SER A 84 5.36 7.05 -8.41
C SER A 84 4.16 6.91 -7.50
N ILE A 85 4.37 6.35 -6.31
CA ILE A 85 3.43 6.40 -5.19
C ILE A 85 4.13 7.15 -4.05
N GLY A 86 3.54 8.27 -3.60
CA GLY A 86 4.10 9.16 -2.60
C GLY A 86 3.15 9.48 -1.44
N ASN A 87 3.39 10.64 -0.82
CA ASN A 87 2.71 11.14 0.39
C ASN A 87 1.19 11.26 0.21
N GLU A 88 0.77 11.62 -1.00
CA GLU A 88 -0.63 11.76 -1.39
C GLU A 88 -1.41 10.47 -1.14
N PHE A 89 -0.80 9.32 -1.41
CA PHE A 89 -1.44 8.01 -1.22
C PHE A 89 -1.73 7.72 0.27
N TYR A 90 -0.84 8.16 1.15
CA TYR A 90 -0.96 8.02 2.61
C TYR A 90 -1.91 9.07 3.22
N GLY A 91 -2.44 10.00 2.42
CA GLY A 91 -3.34 11.04 2.90
C GLY A 91 -2.65 12.19 3.65
N ILE A 92 -1.36 12.41 3.38
CA ILE A 92 -0.54 13.43 4.04
C ILE A 92 -0.52 14.67 3.15
N SER A 93 -1.21 15.74 3.56
CA SER A 93 -1.44 16.93 2.73
C SER A 93 -0.46 18.09 2.93
N ASP A 94 0.19 18.20 4.09
CA ASP A 94 1.04 19.35 4.48
C ASP A 94 2.44 18.95 4.97
N GLY A 95 2.86 17.70 4.72
CA GLY A 95 4.14 17.18 5.19
C GLY A 95 4.17 16.82 6.67
N SER A 96 3.07 17.04 7.40
CA SER A 96 2.90 16.59 8.79
C SER A 96 1.80 15.53 8.88
N MET A 97 2.02 14.53 9.74
CA MET A 97 0.97 13.58 10.09
C MET A 97 -0.06 14.30 10.98
N SER A 98 -1.11 14.87 10.38
CA SER A 98 -2.18 15.54 11.12
C SER A 98 -2.64 14.67 12.30
N ASN A 99 -2.35 15.11 13.52
CA ASN A 99 -2.80 14.53 14.78
C ASN A 99 -2.39 13.06 15.08
N GLY A 100 -1.25 12.58 14.56
CA GLY A 100 -0.76 11.23 14.89
C GLY A 100 -1.61 10.08 14.34
N VAL A 101 -2.49 10.36 13.36
CA VAL A 101 -3.35 9.35 12.74
C VAL A 101 -2.53 8.49 11.78
N ARG A 102 -2.27 7.24 12.17
CA ARG A 102 -1.54 6.28 11.32
C ARG A 102 -2.31 6.00 10.03
N PRO A 103 -1.65 6.02 8.85
CA PRO A 103 -2.33 5.71 7.60
C PRO A 103 -2.75 4.23 7.60
N PHE A 104 -3.79 3.89 6.85
CA PHE A 104 -4.27 2.52 6.65
C PHE A 104 -4.43 1.68 7.94
N PRO A 105 -5.17 2.19 8.95
CA PRO A 105 -5.23 1.57 10.28
C PRO A 105 -5.95 0.21 10.33
N ALA A 106 -6.63 -0.20 9.26
CA ALA A 106 -7.38 -1.46 9.19
C ALA A 106 -7.05 -2.33 7.96
N LEU A 107 -6.09 -1.92 7.13
CA LEU A 107 -5.83 -2.56 5.84
C LEU A 107 -5.20 -3.94 6.06
N LYS A 108 -5.83 -4.98 5.51
CA LYS A 108 -5.41 -6.39 5.60
C LYS A 108 -4.84 -6.91 4.29
N VAL A 109 -5.41 -6.48 3.16
CA VAL A 109 -4.98 -6.93 1.83
C VAL A 109 -4.66 -5.74 0.96
N LEU A 110 -3.44 -5.74 0.41
CA LEU A 110 -2.96 -4.73 -0.52
C LEU A 110 -2.45 -5.41 -1.80
N GLY A 111 -3.05 -5.05 -2.93
CA GLY A 111 -2.73 -5.64 -4.21
C GLY A 111 -2.45 -4.59 -5.28
N PHE A 112 -1.25 -4.65 -5.86
CA PHE A 112 -0.89 -3.93 -7.08
C PHE A 112 -0.65 -4.91 -8.22
N SER A 113 -1.30 -4.67 -9.37
CA SER A 113 -1.10 -5.52 -10.55
C SER A 113 -0.99 -4.74 -11.84
N SER A 114 -0.08 -5.15 -12.73
CA SER A 114 0.01 -4.59 -14.08
C SER A 114 0.23 -3.06 -14.08
N MET A 115 1.00 -2.55 -13.11
CA MET A 115 1.40 -1.14 -13.01
C MET A 115 2.64 -0.91 -13.87
N LYS A 116 2.47 -0.89 -15.20
CA LYS A 116 3.57 -1.02 -16.16
C LYS A 116 4.61 0.10 -16.10
N SER A 117 4.21 1.29 -15.66
CA SER A 117 5.08 2.48 -15.60
C SER A 117 5.50 2.84 -14.18
N LEU A 118 5.11 2.05 -13.17
CA LEU A 118 5.45 2.33 -11.78
C LEU A 118 6.94 2.10 -11.54
N LEU A 119 7.68 3.19 -11.34
CA LEU A 119 9.13 3.22 -11.13
C LEU A 119 9.47 3.20 -9.64
N GLU A 120 8.72 3.98 -8.85
CA GLU A 120 9.07 4.28 -7.48
C GLU A 120 7.85 4.16 -6.57
N TRP A 121 8.07 3.64 -5.37
CA TRP A 121 7.10 3.73 -4.29
C TRP A 121 7.83 4.19 -3.04
N LYS A 122 7.58 5.46 -2.68
CA LYS A 122 8.23 6.13 -1.57
C LYS A 122 7.60 5.67 -0.26
N ALA A 123 8.44 5.45 0.75
CA ALA A 123 7.97 5.25 2.12
C ALA A 123 7.27 6.52 2.62
N ALA A 124 6.31 6.36 3.52
CA ALA A 124 5.72 7.52 4.20
C ALA A 124 6.81 8.33 4.93
N PRO A 125 6.69 9.66 4.97
CA PRO A 125 7.60 10.51 5.72
C PRO A 125 7.58 10.11 7.20
N VAL A 126 8.70 10.30 7.85
CA VAL A 126 8.95 9.92 9.24
C VAL A 126 9.37 11.20 9.94
N ASP A 127 8.65 11.62 10.99
CA ASP A 127 9.12 12.74 11.83
C ASP A 127 10.43 12.33 12.51
N GLU A 128 11.38 13.26 12.66
CA GLU A 128 12.68 12.98 13.28
C GLU A 128 12.49 12.36 14.67
N GLY A 129 12.87 11.08 14.81
CA GLY A 129 12.76 10.32 16.06
C GLY A 129 11.45 9.56 16.29
N ALA A 130 10.47 9.62 15.39
CA ALA A 130 9.20 8.87 15.51
C ALA A 130 9.08 7.77 14.46
N GLU A 131 8.45 6.64 14.78
CA GLU A 131 8.30 5.52 13.85
C GLU A 131 6.97 5.61 13.09
N THR A 132 7.00 5.82 11.76
CA THR A 132 5.74 5.82 10.98
C THR A 132 5.39 4.41 10.52
N VAL A 133 4.56 3.72 11.30
CA VAL A 133 3.98 2.43 10.93
C VAL A 133 2.74 2.64 10.04
N VAL A 134 2.90 2.43 8.74
CA VAL A 134 1.85 2.63 7.72
C VAL A 134 0.90 1.44 7.60
N PHE A 135 1.38 0.21 7.80
CA PHE A 135 0.62 -1.01 7.48
C PHE A 135 0.51 -1.92 8.70
N SER A 136 -0.05 -1.43 9.80
CA SER A 136 -0.07 -2.14 11.09
C SER A 136 -0.84 -3.47 11.09
N TYR A 137 -1.77 -3.66 10.14
CA TYR A 137 -2.64 -4.84 10.07
C TYR A 137 -2.56 -5.60 8.76
N LEU A 138 -1.60 -5.27 7.90
CA LEU A 138 -1.51 -5.89 6.58
C LEU A 138 -1.14 -7.36 6.73
N GLU A 139 -1.98 -8.25 6.22
CA GLU A 139 -1.86 -9.71 6.28
C GLU A 139 -1.35 -10.29 4.97
N GLU A 140 -1.78 -9.73 3.84
CA GLU A 140 -1.37 -10.14 2.49
C GLU A 140 -0.97 -8.93 1.63
N PHE A 141 0.24 -9.00 1.08
CA PHE A 141 0.74 -8.03 0.13
C PHE A 141 1.12 -8.69 -1.20
N ILE A 142 0.48 -8.23 -2.27
CA ILE A 142 0.59 -8.81 -3.61
C ILE A 142 1.05 -7.75 -4.58
N ILE A 143 2.16 -8.03 -5.27
CA ILE A 143 2.64 -7.20 -6.36
C ILE A 143 2.94 -8.06 -7.58
N THR A 144 2.25 -7.78 -8.68
CA THR A 144 2.39 -8.58 -9.90
C THR A 144 2.48 -7.71 -11.14
N LYS A 145 3.32 -8.11 -12.11
CA LYS A 145 3.44 -7.42 -13.41
C LYS A 145 3.73 -5.91 -13.25
N CYS A 146 4.59 -5.56 -12.31
CA CYS A 146 5.13 -4.21 -12.11
C CYS A 146 6.61 -4.23 -12.54
N PRO A 147 6.89 -4.15 -13.85
CA PRO A 147 8.18 -4.53 -14.40
C PRO A 147 9.31 -3.56 -14.06
N LEU A 148 8.99 -2.32 -13.71
CA LEU A 148 9.98 -1.26 -13.46
C LEU A 148 10.18 -0.93 -11.99
N LEU A 149 9.33 -1.44 -11.09
CA LEU A 149 9.47 -1.16 -9.66
C LEU A 149 10.69 -1.93 -9.12
N THR A 150 11.56 -1.23 -8.41
CA THR A 150 12.83 -1.79 -7.91
C THR A 150 12.81 -2.07 -6.42
N LYS A 151 12.00 -1.32 -5.64
CA LYS A 151 11.93 -1.43 -4.19
C LYS A 151 10.48 -1.39 -3.72
N ILE A 152 10.25 -1.96 -2.55
CA ILE A 152 8.95 -1.91 -1.87
C ILE A 152 9.14 -1.07 -0.61
N PRO A 153 8.22 -0.17 -0.25
CA PRO A 153 8.33 0.65 0.96
C PRO A 153 7.96 -0.14 2.23
N LEU A 154 8.21 -1.44 2.27
CA LEU A 154 8.07 -2.22 3.49
C LEU A 154 9.29 -1.93 4.37
N ARG A 155 9.15 -0.94 5.23
CA ARG A 155 9.96 -0.86 6.44
C ARG A 155 9.27 -1.74 7.48
N ILE A 156 9.75 -2.97 7.60
CA ILE A 156 9.38 -3.84 8.71
C ILE A 156 10.57 -3.79 9.65
N GLN A 157 10.36 -3.30 10.87
CA GLN A 157 11.43 -3.20 11.85
C GLN A 157 11.77 -4.59 12.41
N ASP A 158 13.06 -4.86 12.50
CA ASP A 158 13.61 -5.71 13.55
C ASP A 158 13.52 -4.91 14.86
N CYS A 159 12.83 -5.44 15.86
CA CYS A 159 12.81 -4.82 17.18
C CYS A 159 14.17 -5.05 17.86
N GLU A 160 15.08 -4.08 17.79
CA GLU A 160 16.34 -4.10 18.56
C GLU A 160 16.12 -3.76 20.05
N GLU A 161 14.96 -3.22 20.44
CA GLU A 161 14.67 -2.84 21.84
C GLU A 161 14.60 -4.03 22.82
N LEU A 162 14.50 -5.27 22.34
CA LEU A 162 14.58 -6.43 23.21
C LEU A 162 16.03 -6.85 23.51
N SER A 163 17.06 -6.28 22.87
CA SER A 163 18.45 -6.66 23.16
C SER A 163 18.88 -6.32 24.60
N TYR A 164 18.31 -5.29 25.22
CA TYR A 164 18.68 -4.88 26.59
C TYR A 164 17.92 -5.62 27.70
N LEU A 165 16.83 -6.31 27.37
CA LEU A 165 16.04 -7.10 28.33
C LEU A 165 16.49 -8.57 28.42
N PHE A 166 17.48 -8.97 27.62
CA PHE A 166 17.90 -10.37 27.48
C PHE A 166 19.15 -10.75 28.32
N ASP A 167 19.84 -9.80 28.94
CA ASP A 167 21.03 -10.08 29.74
C ASP A 167 20.74 -10.62 31.15
N GLU A 168 19.49 -10.60 31.62
CA GLU A 168 19.13 -11.10 32.98
C GLU A 168 18.37 -12.44 33.02
N LEU A 169 18.01 -13.04 31.88
CA LEU A 169 17.28 -14.31 31.85
C LEU A 169 18.04 -15.37 31.05
N HIS A 170 18.91 -16.09 31.76
CA HIS A 170 19.50 -17.33 31.27
C HIS A 170 18.40 -18.32 30.83
N SER A 171 18.33 -18.54 29.51
CA SER A 171 17.49 -19.47 28.75
C SER A 171 16.14 -18.94 28.24
N PHE A 172 16.16 -18.26 27.08
CA PHE A 172 15.04 -18.31 26.13
C PHE A 172 15.57 -18.30 24.69
N PRO A 173 14.94 -19.03 23.74
CA PRO A 173 15.47 -19.18 22.39
C PRO A 173 15.35 -17.88 21.59
N SER A 174 16.25 -17.67 20.64
CA SER A 174 16.34 -16.58 19.65
C SER A 174 15.09 -16.35 18.78
N THR A 175 13.99 -17.03 19.09
CA THR A 175 12.67 -16.92 18.45
C THR A 175 11.76 -15.85 19.05
N ALA A 176 12.17 -15.17 20.13
CA ALA A 176 11.32 -14.22 20.85
C ALA A 176 11.25 -12.78 20.26
N MET A 177 12.11 -12.42 19.30
CA MET A 177 12.16 -11.06 18.71
C MET A 177 11.45 -10.88 17.36
N ARG A 178 10.54 -11.79 16.95
CA ARG A 178 9.86 -11.70 15.64
C ARG A 178 8.41 -11.22 15.69
N ARG A 179 8.12 -10.30 16.61
CA ARG A 179 6.80 -9.67 16.75
C ARG A 179 6.81 -8.27 16.12
N LEU A 180 5.95 -7.85 15.19
CA LEU A 180 4.82 -8.45 14.48
C LEU A 180 4.53 -7.55 13.26
N SER A 181 5.15 -7.77 12.10
CA SER A 181 4.36 -7.50 10.89
C SER A 181 3.24 -8.53 10.93
N LYS A 182 1.97 -8.10 10.86
CA LYS A 182 0.86 -9.03 10.64
C LYS A 182 0.93 -9.66 9.25
N LEU A 183 1.92 -9.27 8.44
CA LEU A 183 2.12 -9.68 7.09
C LEU A 183 2.53 -11.15 7.09
N MET A 184 1.55 -11.99 6.81
CA MET A 184 1.74 -13.42 6.71
C MET A 184 2.25 -13.81 5.33
N GLN A 185 1.90 -13.02 4.32
CA GLN A 185 2.11 -13.40 2.93
C GLN A 185 2.58 -12.24 2.05
N LEU A 186 3.72 -12.43 1.41
CA LEU A 186 4.23 -11.58 0.33
C LEU A 186 4.25 -12.37 -0.98
N ARG A 187 3.59 -11.84 -2.01
CA ARG A 187 3.57 -12.43 -3.37
C ARG A 187 4.13 -11.44 -4.39
N ILE A 188 5.26 -11.78 -5.00
CA ILE A 188 5.90 -11.05 -6.09
C ILE A 188 5.85 -11.91 -7.36
N GLY A 189 5.34 -11.39 -8.47
CA GLY A 189 5.30 -12.16 -9.72
C GLY A 189 5.38 -11.29 -10.97
N GLY A 190 6.32 -11.58 -11.88
CA GLY A 190 6.50 -10.73 -13.07
C GLY A 190 7.00 -9.33 -12.79
N CYS A 191 7.82 -9.19 -11.75
CA CYS A 191 8.53 -7.96 -11.38
C CYS A 191 10.03 -8.30 -11.35
N PRO A 192 10.77 -8.14 -12.45
CA PRO A 192 12.13 -8.66 -12.58
C PRO A 192 13.10 -8.00 -11.60
N PHE A 193 13.04 -6.67 -11.44
CA PHE A 193 13.90 -5.95 -10.49
C PHE A 193 13.55 -6.25 -9.03
N LEU A 194 12.26 -6.28 -8.67
CA LEU A 194 11.86 -6.73 -7.32
C LEU A 194 12.29 -8.17 -7.04
N ARG A 195 12.19 -9.07 -8.02
CA ARG A 195 12.63 -10.46 -7.85
C ARG A 195 14.12 -10.52 -7.52
N GLU A 196 14.94 -9.76 -8.24
CA GLU A 196 16.38 -9.70 -8.02
C GLU A 196 16.70 -9.06 -6.65
N ASN A 197 16.10 -7.92 -6.36
CA ASN A 197 16.32 -7.21 -5.10
C ASN A 197 15.76 -7.96 -3.88
N CYS A 198 14.72 -8.76 -4.03
CA CYS A 198 14.16 -9.60 -2.98
C CYS A 198 14.65 -11.05 -3.06
N ALA A 199 15.70 -11.34 -3.84
CA ALA A 199 16.22 -12.70 -3.99
C ALA A 199 16.76 -13.23 -2.64
N LYS A 200 16.40 -14.46 -2.30
CA LYS A 200 16.79 -15.07 -1.02
C LYS A 200 18.31 -15.17 -0.89
N GLY A 201 18.86 -14.52 0.14
CA GLY A 201 20.28 -14.58 0.51
C GLY A 201 21.23 -13.67 -0.27
N SER A 202 20.76 -13.05 -1.35
CA SER A 202 21.61 -12.17 -2.20
C SER A 202 20.95 -10.84 -2.57
N GLY A 203 19.63 -10.73 -2.46
CA GLY A 203 18.89 -9.52 -2.79
C GLY A 203 19.09 -8.41 -1.77
N SER A 204 19.30 -7.19 -2.26
CA SER A 204 19.50 -5.98 -1.44
C SER A 204 18.36 -5.66 -0.48
N GLU A 205 17.14 -6.13 -0.78
CA GLU A 205 15.93 -5.94 0.01
C GLU A 205 15.53 -7.21 0.79
N TRP A 206 16.31 -8.30 0.70
CA TRP A 206 15.97 -9.58 1.33
C TRP A 206 15.82 -9.48 2.85
N SER A 207 16.70 -8.73 3.53
CA SER A 207 16.64 -8.53 4.98
C SER A 207 15.30 -7.94 5.44
N LYS A 208 14.69 -7.08 4.63
CA LYS A 208 13.40 -6.44 4.92
C LYS A 208 12.21 -7.40 4.86
N ILE A 209 12.37 -8.58 4.26
CA ILE A 209 11.28 -9.53 4.05
C ILE A 209 11.59 -10.93 4.58
N SER A 210 12.83 -11.22 4.95
CA SER A 210 13.32 -12.57 5.31
C SER A 210 12.61 -13.17 6.54
N HIS A 211 12.07 -12.32 7.41
CA HIS A 211 11.31 -12.72 8.61
C HIS A 211 9.86 -13.14 8.30
N LEU A 212 9.35 -12.87 7.10
CA LEU A 212 7.97 -13.15 6.72
C LEU A 212 7.72 -14.67 6.64
N PRO A 213 6.58 -15.17 7.17
CA PRO A 213 6.27 -16.60 7.16
C PRO A 213 6.15 -17.21 5.75
N CYS A 214 5.55 -16.48 4.80
CA CYS A 214 5.33 -16.96 3.45
C CYS A 214 5.76 -15.91 2.42
N ILE A 215 6.83 -16.22 1.68
CA ILE A 215 7.33 -15.39 0.59
C ILE A 215 7.25 -16.20 -0.70
N LEU A 216 6.50 -15.70 -1.67
CA LEU A 216 6.33 -16.32 -2.97
C LEU A 216 6.81 -15.36 -4.06
N ILE A 217 7.99 -15.64 -4.62
CA ILE A 217 8.56 -14.89 -5.73
C ILE A 217 8.53 -15.80 -6.97
N ARG A 218 7.70 -15.45 -7.96
CA ARG A 218 7.50 -16.25 -9.18
C ARG A 218 8.12 -15.57 -10.40
N GLU A 219 8.72 -16.39 -11.25
CA GLU A 219 9.07 -15.97 -12.60
C GLU A 219 7.82 -15.80 -13.48
N THR A 220 7.82 -14.77 -14.31
CA THR A 220 6.91 -14.73 -15.46
C THR A 220 7.48 -15.62 -16.55
N ARG A 221 6.84 -16.76 -16.80
CA ARG A 221 6.97 -17.41 -18.11
C ARG A 221 6.43 -16.42 -19.14
N LEU A 222 7.31 -15.73 -19.86
CA LEU A 222 6.95 -15.04 -21.08
C LEU A 222 6.38 -16.12 -22.00
N ARG A 223 5.07 -16.10 -22.25
CA ARG A 223 4.53 -16.81 -23.40
C ARG A 223 5.18 -16.14 -24.61
N ARG A 224 6.13 -16.81 -25.25
CA ARG A 224 6.60 -16.45 -26.59
C ARG A 224 5.33 -16.43 -27.47
N VAL A 225 4.99 -15.24 -27.98
CA VAL A 225 4.06 -15.09 -29.10
C VAL A 225 4.90 -15.19 -30.36
#